data_AF-A0A5C8U167-F1
#
_entry.id   AF-A0A5C8U167-F1
#
_cell.length_a   1.000
_cell.length_b   1.000
_cell.length_c   1.000
_cell.angle_alpha   90.00
_cell.angle_beta   90.00
_cell.angle_gamma   90.00
#
_symmetry.space_group_name_H-M   'P 1'
#
loop_
_entity.id
_entity.type
_entity.pdbx_description
1 polymer ?
#
loop_
_entity_poly.entity_id
_entity_poly.type
_entity_poly.pdbx_seq_one_letter_code
_entity_poly.pdbx_strand_id
1 'polypeptide(L)' 'MDMDLSEKQRFLLLALRRNPMTFTGQEPQDEHLAMLQLWMQGLVDREDEEQTGPIKWRITKRGSAEASQLLR' A
#
# COMPACT_ATOMS: atom_id res chain seq x y z
N MET A 1 -9.47 1.98 17.44
CA MET A 1 -9.05 3.17 16.67
C MET A 1 -9.39 2.85 15.23
N ASP A 2 -10.52 3.36 14.74
CA ASP A 2 -10.83 3.26 13.32
C ASP A 2 -9.75 4.03 12.56
N MET A 3 -9.08 3.33 11.65
CA MET A 3 -8.03 3.91 10.85
C MET A 3 -8.70 4.58 9.65
N ASP A 4 -8.82 5.90 9.70
CA ASP A 4 -9.52 6.65 8.66
C ASP A 4 -8.62 6.77 7.43
N LEU A 5 -8.70 5.77 6.54
CA LEU A 5 -7.93 5.74 5.31
C LEU A 5 -8.50 6.76 4.32
N SER A 6 -7.64 7.55 3.68
CA SER A 6 -8.02 8.42 2.57
C SER A 6 -8.50 7.62 1.36
N GLU A 7 -9.25 8.23 0.43
CA GLU A 7 -9.70 7.55 -0.79
C GLU A 7 -8.54 6.92 -1.58
N LYS A 8 -7.40 7.62 -1.65
CA LYS A 8 -6.20 7.11 -2.33
C LYS A 8 -5.60 5.90 -1.61
N GLN A 9 -5.51 5.95 -0.29
CA GLN A 9 -5.02 4.81 0.51
C GLN A 9 -5.93 3.60 0.34
N ARG A 10 -7.26 3.80 0.37
CA ARG A 10 -8.24 2.73 0.13
C ARG A 10 -8.06 2.12 -1.26
N PHE A 11 -7.92 2.96 -2.29
CA PHE A 11 -7.68 2.52 -3.66
C PHE A 11 -6.41 1.67 -3.78
N LEU A 12 -5.27 2.17 -3.28
CA LEU A 12 -3.99 1.46 -3.33
C LEU A 12 -4.05 0.14 -2.57
N LEU A 13 -4.67 0.13 -1.38
CA LEU A 13 -4.79 -1.07 -0.56
C LEU A 13 -5.68 -2.14 -1.22
N LEU A 14 -6.80 -1.74 -1.82
CA LEU A 14 -7.66 -2.65 -2.58
C LEU A 14 -6.98 -3.21 -3.82
N ALA A 15 -6.20 -2.39 -4.52
CA ALA A 15 -5.47 -2.83 -5.70
C ALA A 15 -4.30 -3.76 -5.34
N LEU A 16 -3.58 -3.49 -4.25
CA LEU A 16 -2.55 -4.37 -3.68
C LEU A 16 -3.10 -5.72 -3.20
N ARG A 17 -4.38 -5.77 -2.80
CA ARG A 17 -5.06 -7.03 -2.48
C ARG A 17 -5.19 -7.95 -3.69
N ARG A 18 -5.27 -7.39 -4.91
CA ARG A 18 -5.41 -8.16 -6.15
C ARG A 18 -4.06 -8.61 -6.66
N ASN A 19 -3.08 -7.71 -6.71
CA ASN A 19 -1.72 -7.99 -7.18
C ASN A 19 -0.71 -7.07 -6.48
N PRO A 20 0.55 -7.52 -6.28
CA PRO A 20 1.65 -6.63 -5.89
C PRO A 20 1.80 -5.45 -6.86
N MET A 21 2.22 -4.30 -6.34
CA MET A 21 2.47 -3.09 -7.14
C MET A 21 3.96 -2.81 -7.21
N THR A 22 4.41 -2.20 -8.30
CA THR A 22 5.80 -1.78 -8.46
C THR A 22 5.84 -0.27 -8.68
N PHE A 23 6.53 0.44 -7.80
CA PHE A 23 6.75 1.88 -7.89
C PHE A 23 8.12 2.14 -8.52
N THR A 24 8.13 2.79 -9.66
CA THR A 24 9.33 3.12 -10.45
C THR A 24 9.97 4.45 -10.08
N GLY A 25 9.32 5.24 -9.22
CA GLY A 25 9.71 6.61 -8.88
C GLY A 25 9.08 7.67 -9.79
N GLN A 26 8.30 7.27 -10.79
CA GLN A 26 7.56 8.17 -11.69
C GLN A 26 6.10 8.36 -11.24
N GLU A 27 5.67 7.65 -10.21
CA GLU A 27 4.30 7.74 -9.70
C GLU A 27 4.05 9.15 -9.10
N PRO A 28 2.80 9.63 -9.10
CA PRO A 28 2.44 10.90 -8.49
C PRO A 28 2.84 11.00 -7.00
N GLN A 29 3.21 12.21 -6.55
CA GLN A 29 3.69 12.44 -5.18
C GLN A 29 2.66 12.03 -4.10
N ASP A 30 1.37 12.21 -4.37
CA ASP A 30 0.28 11.79 -3.48
C ASP A 30 0.18 10.27 -3.37
N GLU A 31 0.49 9.53 -4.44
CA GLU A 31 0.54 8.07 -4.42
C GLU A 31 1.75 7.54 -3.63
N HIS A 32 2.92 8.18 -3.79
CA HIS A 32 4.09 7.90 -2.95
C HIS A 32 3.78 8.13 -1.48
N LEU A 33 3.19 9.28 -1.14
CA LEU A 33 2.82 9.62 0.23
C LEU A 33 1.83 8.60 0.80
N ALA A 34 0.78 8.26 0.04
CA ALA A 34 -0.23 7.30 0.47
C ALA A 34 0.37 5.91 0.70
N MET A 35 1.25 5.43 -0.19
CA MET A 35 1.92 4.14 -0.05
C MET A 35 2.85 4.11 1.18
N LEU A 36 3.60 5.19 1.42
CA LEU A 36 4.44 5.32 2.61
C LEU A 36 3.62 5.34 3.91
N GLN A 37 2.46 6.02 3.92
CA GLN A 37 1.56 6.01 5.07
C GLN A 37 1.00 4.62 5.35
N LEU A 38 0.60 3.88 4.32
CA LEU A 38 0.17 2.48 4.46
C LEU A 38 1.30 1.59 5.02
N TRP A 39 2.54 1.83 4.60
CA TRP A 39 3.71 1.10 5.09
C TRP A 39 3.98 1.41 6.57
N MET A 40 3.97 2.68 6.97
CA MET A 40 4.12 3.08 8.38
C MET A 40 3.03 2.49 9.28
N GLN A 41 1.84 2.24 8.73
CA GLN A 41 0.73 1.60 9.45
C GLN A 41 0.84 0.06 9.47
N GLY A 42 1.82 -0.53 8.79
CA GLY A 42 2.03 -1.97 8.67
C GLY A 42 0.98 -2.68 7.80
N LEU A 43 0.34 -1.94 6.89
CA LEU A 43 -0.68 -2.49 5.97
C LEU A 43 -0.06 -3.02 4.67
N VAL A 44 1.12 -2.53 4.31
CA VAL A 44 1.89 -2.98 3.14
C VAL A 44 3.35 -3.17 3.52
N ASP A 45 4.06 -4.02 2.80
CA ASP A 45 5.50 -4.28 2.94
C ASP A 45 6.21 -4.01 1.63
N ARG A 46 7.51 -3.69 1.72
CA ARG A 46 8.43 -3.73 0.58
C ARG A 46 8.96 -5.15 0.42
N GLU A 47 9.04 -5.64 -0.81
CA GLU A 47 9.58 -6.96 -1.11
C GLU A 47 11.12 -6.98 -1.14
N ASP A 48 11.73 -5.85 -1.53
CA ASP A 48 13.19 -5.70 -1.66
C ASP A 48 13.68 -4.47 -0.87
N GLU A 49 14.38 -4.70 0.25
CA GLU A 49 14.99 -3.62 1.06
C GLU A 49 16.39 -3.22 0.58
N GLU A 50 17.05 -4.04 -0.25
CA GLU A 50 18.49 -3.93 -0.55
C GLU A 50 18.85 -3.42 -1.95
N GLN A 51 17.88 -3.09 -2.81
CA GLN A 51 18.16 -2.61 -4.18
C GLN A 51 17.68 -1.18 -4.43
N THR A 52 18.57 -0.36 -4.99
CA THR A 52 18.22 0.90 -5.65
C THR A 52 17.54 0.55 -6.99
N GLY A 53 16.22 0.51 -6.99
CA GLY A 53 15.42 0.17 -8.17
C GLY A 53 13.93 0.37 -7.92
N PRO A 54 13.07 -0.12 -8.82
CA PRO A 54 11.63 -0.07 -8.61
C PRO A 54 11.25 -0.78 -7.32
N ILE A 55 10.50 -0.10 -6.45
CA ILE A 55 10.07 -0.63 -5.16
C ILE A 55 8.84 -1.50 -5.38
N LYS A 56 8.98 -2.81 -5.12
CA LYS A 56 7.85 -3.73 -5.15
C LYS A 56 7.15 -3.73 -3.79
N TRP A 57 5.86 -3.44 -3.81
CA TRP A 57 4.97 -3.38 -2.66
C TRP A 57 4.01 -4.57 -2.67
N ARG A 58 3.81 -5.16 -1.49
CA ARG A 58 2.84 -6.23 -1.26
C ARG A 58 1.94 -5.89 -0.09
N ILE A 59 0.71 -6.39 -0.10
CA ILE A 59 -0.19 -6.24 1.04
C ILE A 59 0.23 -7.17 2.18
N THR A 60 0.14 -6.70 3.42
CA THR A 60 0.35 -7.57 4.60
C THR A 60 -0.94 -8.33 4.94
N LYS A 61 -0.85 -9.30 5.87
CA LYS A 61 -2.05 -9.97 6.41
C LYS A 61 -3.01 -8.96 7.06
N ARG A 62 -2.47 -7.97 7.76
CA ARG A 62 -3.25 -6.89 8.37
C ARG A 62 -3.90 -6.02 7.29
N GLY A 63 -3.13 -5.56 6.30
CA GLY A 63 -3.66 -4.79 5.18
C GLY A 63 -4.78 -5.51 4.43
N SER A 64 -4.66 -6.83 4.25
CA SER A 64 -5.70 -7.64 3.60
C SER A 64 -7.00 -7.71 4.42
N ALA A 65 -6.89 -7.80 5.74
CA ALA A 65 -8.05 -7.75 6.64
C ALA A 65 -8.73 -6.37 6.60
N GLU A 66 -7.97 -5.28 6.63
CA GLU A 66 -8.49 -3.92 6.47
C GLU A 66 -9.16 -3.72 5.10
N ALA A 67 -8.49 -4.14 4.01
CA ALA A 67 -9.03 -4.07 2.65
C ALA A 67 -10.36 -4.82 2.51
N SER A 68 -10.54 -5.92 3.25
CA SER A 68 -11.76 -6.71 3.23
C SER A 68 -12.91 -6.06 4.01
N GLN A 69 -12.61 -5.23 5.00
CA GLN A 69 -13.60 -4.43 5.72
C GLN A 69 -14.13 -3.28 4.85
N LEU A 70 -13.28 -2.70 3.98
CA LEU A 70 -13.67 -1.62 3.06
C LEU A 70 -14.69 -2.04 1.98
N LEU A 71 -14.87 -3.34 1.74
CA LEU A 71 -15.84 -3.87 0.76
C LEU A 71 -17.19 -4.24 1.38
N ARG A 72 -17.35 -4.05 2.70
CA ARG A 72 -18.60 -4.28 3.43
C ARG A 72 -19.35 -2.97 3.59
#